data_AF-A0A6I8NUJ0-F1
#
_entry.id   AF-A0A6I8NUJ0-F1
#
_cell.length_a   1.000
_cell.length_b   1.000
_cell.length_c   1.000
_cell.angle_alpha   90.00
_cell.angle_beta   90.00
_cell.angle_gamma   90.00
#
_symmetry.space_group_name_H-M   'P 1'
#
loop_
_entity.id
_entity.type
_entity.pdbx_description
1 polymer ?
#
loop_
_entity_poly.entity_id
_entity_poly.type
_entity_poly.pdbx_seq_one_letter_code
_entity_poly.pdbx_strand_id
1 'polypeptide(L)'
;RAGWVVEREKGGEVGRGCTDSSGVVHELGSEWKTDDCYSCQCFSESISCCSLLHRPVGYDKEKCKEVFHKESCTITVVEKADPSKFCHFEGMVG
;
A
#
# COMPACT_ATOMS: atom_id res chain seq x y z
N ARG A 1 1.08 8.80 -6.00
CA ARG A 1 1.04 7.34 -5.77
C ARG A 1 2.47 6.82 -5.80
N ALA A 2 3.03 6.53 -4.63
CA ALA A 2 4.29 5.80 -4.52
C ALA A 2 4.04 4.35 -4.94
N GLY A 3 4.85 3.85 -5.87
CA GLY A 3 4.78 2.47 -6.34
C GLY A 3 6.15 1.97 -6.73
N TRP A 4 6.28 0.66 -6.86
CA TRP A 4 7.49 0.00 -7.35
C TRP A 4 7.13 -1.05 -8.38
N VAL A 5 8.12 -1.36 -9.21
CA VAL A 5 8.04 -2.36 -10.27
C VAL A 5 8.98 -3.50 -9.91
N VAL A 6 8.47 -4.72 -9.92
CA VAL A 6 9.28 -5.93 -9.81
C VAL A 6 9.45 -6.49 -11.21
N GLU A 7 10.70 -6.50 -11.70
CA GLU A 7 11.04 -7.12 -12.98
C GLU A 7 10.98 -8.64 -12.85
N ARG A 8 10.47 -9.31 -13.88
CA ARG A 8 10.41 -10.78 -13.91
C ARG A 8 11.79 -11.38 -14.11
N GLU A 9 12.15 -12.41 -13.34
CA GLU A 9 13.40 -13.16 -13.57
C GLU A 9 13.40 -13.80 -14.97
N LYS A 10 14.45 -13.53 -15.75
CA LYS A 10 14.66 -14.10 -17.08
C LYS A 10 14.97 -15.60 -16.95
N GLY A 11 13.94 -16.43 -17.06
CA GLY A 11 14.04 -17.89 -17.02
C GLY A 11 12.75 -18.63 -16.72
N GLY A 12 11.71 -17.96 -16.22
CA GLY A 12 10.41 -18.58 -15.95
C GLY A 12 9.56 -18.75 -17.21
N GLU A 13 9.03 -19.95 -17.44
CA GLU A 13 8.14 -20.32 -18.56
C GLU A 13 7.17 -19.20 -18.94
N VAL A 14 7.26 -18.76 -20.20
CA VAL A 14 6.33 -17.84 -20.83
C VAL A 14 4.93 -18.46 -20.77
N GLY A 15 4.04 -17.88 -19.96
CA GLY A 15 2.63 -18.29 -19.90
C GLY A 15 2.02 -18.53 -18.51
N ARG A 16 2.80 -18.49 -17.42
CA ARG A 16 2.28 -18.84 -16.07
C ARG A 16 1.81 -17.67 -15.19
N GLY A 17 1.91 -16.41 -15.65
CA GLY A 17 1.57 -15.24 -14.83
C GLY A 17 2.79 -14.68 -14.06
N CYS A 18 2.55 -13.97 -12.97
CA CYS A 18 3.59 -13.33 -12.15
C CYS A 18 3.69 -13.97 -10.77
N THR A 19 4.89 -14.24 -10.29
CA THR A 19 5.13 -14.67 -8.90
C THR A 19 5.42 -13.46 -8.03
N ASP A 20 4.61 -13.22 -7.00
CA ASP A 20 4.83 -12.13 -6.06
C ASP A 20 5.93 -12.44 -5.03
N SER A 21 6.26 -11.48 -4.18
CA SER A 21 7.28 -11.62 -3.13
C SER A 21 6.95 -12.66 -2.05
N SER A 22 5.69 -13.09 -1.97
CA SER A 22 5.25 -14.18 -1.08
C SER A 22 5.35 -15.57 -1.75
N GLY A 23 5.73 -15.62 -3.03
CA GLY A 23 5.83 -16.84 -3.82
C GLY A 23 4.52 -17.29 -4.47
N VAL A 24 3.46 -16.47 -4.40
CA VAL A 24 2.16 -16.77 -5.00
C VAL A 24 2.17 -16.40 -6.47
N VAL A 25 1.66 -17.31 -7.31
CA VAL A 25 1.50 -17.08 -8.75
C VAL A 25 0.14 -16.46 -9.03
N HIS A 26 0.15 -15.30 -9.66
CA HIS A 26 -1.01 -14.52 -10.09
C HIS A 26 -1.15 -14.54 -11.60
N GLU A 27 -2.37 -14.64 -12.11
CA GLU A 27 -2.62 -14.67 -13.56
C GLU A 27 -2.20 -13.37 -14.24
N LEU A 28 -1.84 -13.43 -15.53
CA LEU A 28 -1.52 -12.24 -16.30
C LEU A 28 -2.74 -11.30 -16.40
N GLY A 29 -2.55 -10.02 -16.10
CA GLY A 29 -3.62 -9.01 -16.06
C GLY A 29 -4.43 -8.98 -14.77
N SER A 30 -4.22 -9.94 -13.86
CA SER A 30 -4.89 -9.96 -12.56
C SER A 30 -4.40 -8.84 -11.65
N GLU A 31 -5.28 -8.43 -10.73
CA GLU A 31 -5.02 -7.46 -9.68
C GLU A 31 -5.27 -8.09 -8.31
N TRP A 32 -4.42 -7.80 -7.34
CA TRP A 32 -4.57 -8.29 -5.97
C TRP A 32 -4.14 -7.24 -4.96
N LYS A 33 -4.63 -7.40 -3.73
CA LYS A 33 -4.20 -6.60 -2.58
C LYS A 33 -3.26 -7.39 -1.70
N THR A 34 -2.21 -6.74 -1.22
CA THR A 34 -1.31 -7.33 -0.22
C THR A 34 -1.73 -6.93 1.19
N ASP A 35 -1.34 -7.73 2.17
CA ASP A 35 -1.50 -7.44 3.59
C ASP A 35 -0.77 -6.16 4.03
N ASP A 36 0.21 -5.73 3.23
CA ASP A 36 1.04 -4.55 3.47
C ASP A 36 0.41 -3.28 2.85
N CYS A 37 -0.85 -3.37 2.46
CA CYS A 37 -1.63 -2.28 1.86
C CYS A 37 -1.11 -1.81 0.50
N TYR A 38 -0.79 -2.75 -0.38
CA TYR A 38 -0.53 -2.47 -1.79
C TYR A 38 -1.61 -3.04 -2.68
N SER A 39 -1.90 -2.33 -3.76
CA SER A 39 -2.62 -2.87 -4.92
C SER A 39 -1.60 -3.22 -5.98
N CYS A 40 -1.49 -4.49 -6.32
CA CYS A 40 -0.56 -4.99 -7.31
C CYS A 40 -1.29 -5.46 -8.55
N GLN A 41 -0.63 -5.35 -9.69
CA GLN A 41 -1.11 -5.82 -10.98
C GLN A 41 0.00 -6.57 -11.70
N CYS A 42 -0.34 -7.74 -12.26
CA CYS A 42 0.57 -8.57 -13.04
C CYS A 42 0.52 -8.15 -14.52
N PHE A 43 1.64 -7.65 -15.02
CA PHE A 43 1.86 -7.36 -16.43
C PHE A 43 2.75 -8.44 -17.07
N SER A 44 2.88 -8.39 -18.39
CA SER A 44 3.61 -9.42 -19.16
C SER A 44 5.08 -9.55 -18.74
N GLU A 45 5.69 -8.43 -18.33
CA GLU A 45 7.13 -8.35 -18.03
C GLU A 45 7.43 -7.99 -16.57
N SER A 46 6.41 -7.58 -15.80
CA SER A 46 6.60 -7.05 -14.46
C SER A 46 5.36 -7.14 -13.59
N ILE A 47 5.56 -6.95 -12.28
CA ILE A 47 4.49 -6.62 -11.34
C ILE A 47 4.61 -5.14 -11.01
N SER A 48 3.51 -4.40 -11.11
CA SER A 48 3.43 -3.03 -10.60
C SER A 48 2.60 -3.00 -9.32
N CYS A 49 3.15 -2.47 -8.24
CA CYS A 49 2.44 -2.32 -6.97
C CYS A 49 2.35 -0.85 -6.59
N CYS A 50 1.17 -0.40 -6.16
CA CYS A 50 0.90 0.94 -5.67
C CYS A 50 0.44 0.91 -4.22
N SER A 51 0.99 1.80 -3.39
CA SER A 51 0.54 1.97 -2.01
C SER A 51 -0.93 2.40 -1.99
N LEU A 52 -1.74 1.71 -1.20
CA LEU A 52 -3.11 2.11 -0.86
C LEU A 52 -3.12 3.14 0.28
N LEU A 53 -2.03 3.22 1.04
CA LEU A 53 -1.91 4.13 2.17
C LEU A 53 -1.83 5.58 1.69
N HIS A 54 -2.74 6.39 2.22
CA HIS A 54 -2.69 7.83 2.16
C HIS A 54 -2.28 8.35 3.54
N ARG A 55 -1.15 9.07 3.59
CA ARG A 55 -0.61 9.62 4.83
C ARG A 55 -1.12 11.05 5.04
N PRO A 56 -1.81 11.34 6.15
CA PRO A 56 -2.21 12.70 6.49
C PRO A 56 -0.97 13.56 6.77
N VAL A 57 -1.02 14.81 6.33
CA VAL A 57 0.06 15.80 6.49
C VAL A 57 -0.49 17.10 7.05
N GLY A 58 0.38 17.90 7.69
CA GLY A 58 0.00 19.19 8.27
C GLY A 58 -0.78 19.11 9.59
N TYR A 59 -0.72 18.00 10.33
CA TYR A 59 -1.28 17.93 11.68
C TYR A 59 -0.24 18.33 12.74
N ASP A 60 -0.72 18.71 13.93
CA ASP A 60 0.12 19.02 15.10
C ASP A 60 0.80 17.74 15.62
N LYS A 61 2.07 17.53 15.25
CA LYS A 61 2.86 16.35 15.66
C LYS A 61 3.21 16.33 17.15
N GLU A 62 3.10 17.45 17.86
CA GLU A 62 3.34 17.51 19.30
C GLU A 62 2.14 16.95 20.06
N LYS A 63 0.93 17.33 19.65
CA LYS A 63 -0.33 16.95 20.33
C LYS A 63 -0.99 15.71 19.76
N CYS A 64 -0.69 15.35 18.51
CA CYS A 64 -1.38 14.28 17.80
C CYS A 64 -0.43 13.17 17.33
N LYS A 65 -1.01 11.99 17.07
CA LYS A 65 -0.31 10.81 16.58
C LYS A 65 -1.12 10.10 15.49
N GLU A 66 -0.41 9.42 14.60
CA GLU A 66 -1.00 8.53 13.60
C GLU A 66 -1.41 7.19 14.23
N VAL A 67 -2.54 6.66 13.80
CA VAL A 67 -3.02 5.31 14.09
C VAL A 67 -3.30 4.64 12.76
N PHE A 68 -2.61 3.51 12.52
CA PHE A 68 -2.77 2.73 11.30
C PHE A 68 -3.83 1.64 11.49
N HIS A 69 -4.79 1.60 10.56
CA HIS A 69 -5.85 0.61 10.51
C HIS A 69 -5.57 -0.36 9.36
N LYS A 70 -5.01 -1.53 9.70
CA LYS A 70 -4.57 -2.52 8.71
C LYS A 70 -5.71 -3.01 7.81
N GLU A 71 -6.88 -3.29 8.39
CA GLU A 71 -8.03 -3.84 7.66
C GLU A 71 -8.55 -2.92 6.55
N SER A 72 -8.56 -1.60 6.79
CA SER A 72 -9.01 -0.60 5.83
C SER A 72 -7.88 0.05 5.05
N CYS A 73 -6.61 -0.24 5.37
CA CYS A 73 -5.44 0.43 4.83
C CYS A 73 -5.50 1.96 4.96
N THR A 74 -5.97 2.46 6.10
CA THR A 74 -6.11 3.89 6.38
C THR A 74 -5.26 4.32 7.57
N ILE A 75 -4.89 5.60 7.59
CA ILE A 75 -4.21 6.24 8.72
C ILE A 75 -5.10 7.36 9.23
N THR A 76 -5.42 7.33 10.51
CA THR A 76 -6.12 8.42 11.19
C THR A 76 -5.17 9.16 12.10
N VAL A 77 -5.38 10.46 12.27
CA VAL A 77 -4.64 11.25 13.25
C VAL A 77 -5.55 11.51 14.44
N VAL A 78 -5.09 11.17 15.64
CA VAL A 78 -5.84 11.35 16.90
C VAL A 78 -4.99 12.07 17.94
N GLU A 79 -5.63 12.65 18.95
CA GLU A 79 -4.90 13.28 20.06
C GLU A 79 -4.06 12.23 20.82
N LYS A 80 -2.88 12.63 21.27
CA LYS A 80 -2.05 11.78 22.14
C LYS A 80 -2.69 11.59 23.52
N ALA A 81 -3.33 12.62 24.04
CA ALA A 81 -3.98 12.63 25.35
C ALA A 81 -5.29 11.83 25.34
N ASP A 82 -6.04 11.86 24.23
CA ASP A 82 -7.32 11.17 24.08
C ASP A 82 -7.45 10.58 22.66
N PRO A 83 -7.10 9.30 22.46
CA PRO A 83 -7.16 8.66 21.16
C PRO A 83 -8.56 8.53 20.56
N SER A 84 -9.63 8.85 21.31
CA SER A 84 -11.00 8.88 20.78
C SER A 84 -11.31 10.15 19.98
N LYS A 85 -10.46 11.19 20.08
CA LYS A 85 -10.61 12.46 19.37
C LYS A 85 -9.70 12.54 18.16
N PHE A 86 -10.28 12.83 17.00
CA PHE A 86 -9.54 13.06 15.77
C PHE A 86 -8.91 14.45 15.75
N CYS A 87 -7.69 14.53 15.20
CA CYS A 87 -7.02 15.79 14.95
C CYS A 87 -7.29 16.29 13.52
N HIS A 88 -7.28 17.60 13.35
CA HIS A 88 -7.27 18.24 12.04
C HIS A 88 -5.91 18.02 11.34
N PHE A 89 -5.95 17.89 10.02
CA PHE A 89 -4.78 17.83 9.14
C PHE A 89 -5.12 18.57 7.84
N GLU A 90 -4.10 19.10 7.18
CA GLU A 90 -4.24 20.00 6.01
C GLU A 90 -4.40 19.25 4.68
N GLY A 91 -3.92 18.01 4.61
CA GLY A 91 -4.06 17.20 3.40
C GLY A 91 -3.59 15.76 3.56
N MET A 92 -3.56 15.04 2.44
CA MET A 92 -3.06 13.66 2.37
C MET A 92 -2.10 13.50 1.19
N VAL A 93 -1.08 12.65 1.37
CA VAL A 93 -0.15 12.25 0.32
C VAL A 93 -0.16 10.73 0.14
N GLY A 94 -0.09 10.26 -1.10
CA GLY A 94 -0.11 8.83 -1.45
C GLY A 94 0.80 8.52 -2.61
#